data_AF-A0AAX0ZDX5-F1
#
_entry.id   AF-A0AAX0ZDX5-F1
#
_cell.length_a   1.000
_cell.length_b   1.000
_cell.length_c   1.000
_cell.angle_alpha   90.00
_cell.angle_beta   90.00
_cell.angle_gamma   90.00
#
_symmetry.space_group_name_H-M   'P 1'
#
loop_
_entity.id
_entity.type
_entity.pdbx_description
1 polymer ?
#
loop_
_entity_poly.entity_id
_entity_poly.type
_entity_poly.pdbx_seq_one_letter_code
_entity_poly.pdbx_strand_id
1 'polypeptide(L)'
;MTNYYEWLANMHPEEFEKVLNDQEDIYESSNLGEQKVSFMKEDYFWDIIGKYLDEDNTQSLIKYLIQLNENHIIEFNNTLANMIENLFVLKVYDPLVENDDYLSEDAILYTKGYVFSRGELYYKKVLESGILDLSDDNHSFEELLYVAEEALELRGVQIDYDKMKNIE
;
A
#
# COMPACT_ATOMS: atom_id res chain seq x y z
N MET A 1 -13.61 -7.68 21.13
CA MET A 1 -12.27 -7.97 21.70
C MET A 1 -11.58 -6.62 21.74
N THR A 2 -11.32 -6.05 22.92
CA THR A 2 -10.66 -4.74 23.02
C THR A 2 -9.18 -4.93 22.71
N ASN A 3 -8.66 -4.15 21.76
CA ASN A 3 -7.29 -4.30 21.30
C ASN A 3 -6.31 -3.93 22.43
N TYR A 4 -5.16 -4.58 22.51
CA TYR A 4 -4.16 -4.34 23.58
C TYR A 4 -3.77 -2.86 23.65
N TYR A 5 -3.64 -2.19 22.51
CA TYR A 5 -3.31 -0.77 22.43
C TYR A 5 -4.48 0.15 22.78
N GLU A 6 -5.72 -0.23 22.46
CA GLU A 6 -6.90 0.50 22.93
C GLU A 6 -7.04 0.40 24.45
N TRP A 7 -6.72 -0.76 25.03
CA TRP A 7 -6.68 -0.94 26.48
C TRP A 7 -5.54 -0.13 27.10
N LEU A 8 -4.34 -0.16 26.52
CA LEU A 8 -3.16 0.55 27.03
C LEU A 8 -3.33 2.08 26.95
N ALA A 9 -3.84 2.59 25.83
CA ALA A 9 -4.10 4.02 25.65
C ALA A 9 -5.19 4.56 26.59
N ASN A 10 -6.19 3.74 26.92
CA ASN A 10 -7.28 4.14 27.81
C ASN A 10 -6.95 3.98 29.30
N MET A 11 -6.14 2.97 29.68
CA MET A 11 -5.87 2.64 31.09
C MET A 11 -4.51 3.17 31.59
N HIS A 12 -3.51 3.27 30.72
CA HIS A 12 -2.13 3.64 31.08
C HIS A 12 -1.47 4.53 30.00
N PRO A 13 -1.93 5.79 29.84
CA PRO A 13 -1.48 6.68 28.77
C PRO A 13 0.02 7.05 28.83
N GLU A 14 0.61 7.13 30.03
CA GLU A 14 2.05 7.42 30.19
C GLU A 14 2.94 6.25 29.72
N GLU A 15 2.48 5.00 29.90
CA GLU A 15 3.18 3.82 29.38
C GLU A 15 3.00 3.69 27.87
N PHE A 16 1.84 4.10 27.34
CA PHE A 16 1.60 4.17 25.90
C PHE A 16 2.54 5.18 25.21
N GLU A 17 2.70 6.39 25.76
CA GLU A 17 3.67 7.37 25.25
C GLU A 17 5.11 6.86 25.33
N LYS A 18 5.47 6.13 26.38
CA LYS A 18 6.81 5.58 26.53
C LYS A 18 7.10 4.45 25.53
N VAL A 19 6.11 3.59 25.26
CA VAL A 19 6.19 2.56 24.23
C VAL A 19 6.28 3.17 22.83
N LEU A 20 5.65 4.33 22.60
CA LEU A 20 5.80 5.08 21.35
C LEU A 20 7.20 5.69 21.20
N ASN A 21 7.73 6.33 22.24
CA ASN A 21 9.05 6.99 22.20
C ASN A 21 10.20 5.97 22.13
N ASP A 22 10.14 4.87 22.89
CA ASP A 22 11.16 3.80 22.82
C ASP A 22 11.13 3.09 21.44
N GLN A 23 10.06 3.25 20.65
CA GLN A 23 9.95 2.72 19.28
C GLN A 23 10.47 3.67 18.20
N GLU A 24 10.49 4.99 18.44
CA GLU A 24 11.18 5.95 17.56
C GLU A 24 12.69 5.68 17.55
N ASP A 25 13.30 5.44 18.71
CA ASP A 25 14.75 5.23 18.87
C ASP A 25 15.29 3.98 18.16
N ILE A 26 14.46 2.92 18.01
CA ILE A 26 14.88 1.69 17.31
C ILE A 26 14.89 1.89 15.79
N TYR A 27 13.98 2.70 15.25
CA TYR A 27 13.91 3.04 13.82
C TYR A 27 14.97 4.05 13.37
N GLU A 28 15.45 4.91 14.27
CA GLU A 28 16.52 5.87 13.97
C GLU A 28 17.90 5.22 13.75
N SER A 29 18.12 4.01 14.28
CA SER A 29 19.44 3.36 14.23
C SER A 29 19.79 2.67 12.90
N SER A 30 18.84 2.53 11.97
CA SER A 30 19.05 1.86 10.67
C SER A 30 19.26 2.79 9.46
N ASN A 31 19.14 4.11 9.61
CA ASN A 31 19.22 5.05 8.48
C ASN A 31 20.39 6.05 8.62
N LEU A 32 21.60 5.59 8.33
CA LEU A 32 22.73 6.49 8.06
C LEU A 32 22.72 6.90 6.58
N GLY A 33 22.02 8.01 6.31
CA GLY A 33 22.17 8.81 5.09
C GLY A 33 21.13 8.54 4.00
N GLU A 34 20.41 9.61 3.64
CA GLU A 34 19.47 9.75 2.51
C GLU A 34 18.00 9.38 2.79
N GLN A 35 17.18 10.44 2.91
CA GLN A 35 15.71 10.53 2.78
C GLN A 35 14.83 9.63 3.68
N LYS A 36 14.13 10.28 4.63
CA LYS A 36 13.17 9.65 5.54
C LYS A 36 11.86 9.36 4.78
N VAL A 37 11.82 8.27 4.01
CA VAL A 37 10.57 7.80 3.37
C VAL A 37 9.63 7.32 4.47
N SER A 38 8.48 7.98 4.63
CA SER A 38 7.45 7.58 5.60
C SER A 38 6.53 6.53 5.00
N PHE A 39 6.16 5.54 5.82
CA PHE A 39 5.27 4.44 5.47
C PHE A 39 4.12 4.37 6.48
N MET A 40 2.98 3.91 5.99
CA MET A 40 1.83 3.59 6.82
C MET A 40 2.01 2.21 7.46
N LYS A 41 1.45 2.00 8.66
CA LYS A 41 1.35 0.64 9.21
C LYS A 41 0.52 -0.25 8.28
N GLU A 42 1.03 -1.44 7.99
CA GLU A 42 0.41 -2.38 7.05
C GLU A 42 -1.05 -2.72 7.43
N ASP A 43 -1.32 -2.99 8.72
CA ASP A 43 -2.68 -3.27 9.20
C ASP A 43 -3.66 -2.12 8.87
N TYR A 44 -3.21 -0.87 9.02
CA TYR A 44 -4.02 0.30 8.72
C TYR A 44 -4.21 0.49 7.22
N PHE A 45 -3.17 0.21 6.43
CA PHE A 45 -3.28 0.19 4.96
C PHE A 45 -4.34 -0.82 4.50
N TRP A 46 -4.32 -2.05 5.02
CA TRP A 46 -5.31 -3.06 4.68
C TRP A 46 -6.71 -2.71 5.16
N ASP A 47 -6.86 -2.07 6.32
CA ASP A 47 -8.15 -1.54 6.78
C ASP A 47 -8.72 -0.51 5.80
N ILE A 48 -7.88 0.36 5.23
CA ILE A 48 -8.30 1.34 4.22
C ILE A 48 -8.72 0.62 2.93
N ILE A 49 -7.86 -0.26 2.40
CA ILE A 49 -8.16 -1.03 1.19
C ILE A 49 -9.46 -1.83 1.36
N GLY A 50 -9.57 -2.64 2.41
CA GLY A 50 -10.72 -3.52 2.61
C GLY A 50 -12.05 -2.80 2.86
N LYS A 51 -12.00 -1.54 3.30
CA LYS A 51 -13.20 -0.74 3.59
C LYS A 51 -13.63 0.19 2.46
N TYR A 52 -12.68 0.68 1.67
CA TYR A 52 -12.94 1.76 0.72
C TYR A 52 -12.56 1.42 -0.73
N LEU A 53 -11.85 0.32 -0.99
CA LEU A 53 -11.63 -0.17 -2.35
C LEU A 53 -12.78 -1.09 -2.75
N ASP A 54 -13.54 -0.69 -3.76
CA ASP A 54 -14.56 -1.54 -4.37
C ASP A 54 -13.92 -2.43 -5.45
N GLU A 55 -14.55 -3.57 -5.79
CA GLU A 55 -13.96 -4.65 -6.62
C GLU A 55 -13.35 -4.14 -7.95
N ASP A 56 -13.99 -3.15 -8.58
CA ASP A 56 -13.55 -2.53 -9.84
C ASP A 56 -13.63 -0.97 -9.79
N ASN A 57 -13.58 -0.37 -8.60
CA ASN A 57 -13.77 1.09 -8.48
C ASN A 57 -12.99 1.71 -7.31
N THR A 58 -12.32 2.82 -7.60
CA THR A 58 -11.47 3.57 -6.67
C THR A 58 -12.13 4.82 -6.08
N GLN A 59 -13.32 5.21 -6.53
CA GLN A 59 -13.98 6.47 -6.14
C GLN A 59 -14.22 6.59 -4.63
N SER A 60 -14.58 5.47 -3.98
CA SER A 60 -14.78 5.42 -2.53
C SER A 60 -13.46 5.62 -1.78
N LEU A 61 -12.38 5.01 -2.25
CA LEU A 61 -11.03 5.15 -1.72
C LEU A 61 -10.51 6.57 -1.89
N ILE A 62 -10.62 7.16 -3.08
CA ILE A 62 -10.19 8.54 -3.36
C ILE A 62 -10.91 9.52 -2.43
N LYS A 63 -12.24 9.38 -2.28
CA LYS A 63 -13.04 10.23 -1.36
C LYS A 63 -12.57 10.13 0.09
N TYR A 64 -12.12 8.96 0.52
CA TYR A 64 -11.58 8.77 1.86
C TYR A 64 -10.18 9.39 1.98
N LEU A 65 -9.28 9.13 1.03
CA LEU A 65 -7.91 9.67 1.03
C LEU A 65 -7.89 11.20 1.07
N ILE A 66 -8.80 11.87 0.35
CA ILE A 66 -8.94 13.34 0.38
C ILE A 66 -9.18 13.89 1.80
N GLN A 67 -9.79 13.11 2.70
CA GLN A 67 -10.07 13.52 4.08
C GLN A 67 -8.86 13.37 5.01
N LEU A 68 -7.85 12.59 4.63
CA LEU A 68 -6.61 12.43 5.38
C LEU A 68 -5.72 13.67 5.22
N ASN A 69 -4.67 13.83 6.03
CA ASN A 69 -3.67 14.87 5.73
C ASN A 69 -2.75 14.41 4.58
N GLU A 70 -2.00 15.36 4.00
CA GLU A 70 -1.10 15.10 2.87
C GLU A 70 -0.07 14.00 3.18
N ASN A 71 0.55 14.04 4.36
CA ASN A 71 1.53 13.05 4.80
C ASN A 71 0.95 11.63 4.81
N HIS A 72 -0.28 11.44 5.28
CA HIS A 72 -0.93 10.12 5.28
C HIS A 72 -1.27 9.63 3.86
N ILE A 73 -1.56 10.53 2.92
CA ILE A 73 -1.77 10.15 1.50
C ILE A 73 -0.44 9.71 0.88
N ILE A 74 0.65 10.43 1.17
CA ILE A 74 2.01 10.06 0.76
C ILE A 74 2.42 8.71 1.38
N GLU A 75 2.18 8.51 2.68
CA GLU A 75 2.44 7.25 3.37
C GLU A 75 1.64 6.09 2.76
N PHE A 76 0.38 6.30 2.42
CA PHE A 76 -0.44 5.32 1.72
C PHE A 76 0.20 4.94 0.37
N ASN A 77 0.59 5.94 -0.43
CA ASN A 77 1.25 5.73 -1.72
C ASN A 77 2.57 4.96 -1.59
N ASN A 78 3.42 5.35 -0.64
CA ASN A 78 4.70 4.70 -0.40
C ASN A 78 4.52 3.25 0.07
N THR A 79 3.49 3.00 0.89
CA THR A 79 3.15 1.65 1.35
C THR A 79 2.68 0.78 0.19
N LEU A 80 1.77 1.29 -0.64
CA LEU A 80 1.33 0.60 -1.85
C LEU A 80 2.50 0.26 -2.77
N ALA A 81 3.36 1.24 -3.07
CA ALA A 81 4.53 1.05 -3.93
C ALA A 81 5.49 -0.02 -3.38
N ASN A 82 5.85 0.06 -2.10
CA ASN A 82 6.71 -0.91 -1.44
C ASN A 82 6.10 -2.33 -1.44
N MET A 83 4.79 -2.44 -1.23
CA MET A 83 4.11 -3.75 -1.26
C MET A 83 4.00 -4.33 -2.69
N ILE A 84 3.87 -3.49 -3.72
CA ILE A 84 3.96 -3.88 -5.14
C ILE A 84 5.38 -4.36 -5.49
N GLU A 85 6.41 -3.72 -4.94
CA GLU A 85 7.81 -4.15 -5.10
C GLU A 85 8.06 -5.52 -4.46
N ASN A 86 7.44 -5.82 -3.32
CA ASN A 86 7.53 -7.17 -2.71
C ASN A 86 6.99 -8.28 -3.62
N LEU A 87 6.08 -7.95 -4.55
CA LEU A 87 5.56 -8.88 -5.57
C LEU A 87 6.49 -8.98 -6.81
N PHE A 88 7.66 -8.35 -6.83
CA PHE A 88 8.61 -8.39 -7.95
C PHE A 88 9.24 -9.78 -8.17
N VAL A 89 9.33 -10.60 -7.12
CA VAL A 89 9.92 -11.95 -7.18
C VAL A 89 8.97 -13.04 -7.70
N LEU A 90 7.72 -12.70 -8.02
CA LEU A 90 6.71 -13.69 -8.39
C LEU A 90 6.95 -14.26 -9.79
N LYS A 91 6.75 -15.57 -9.92
CA LYS A 91 6.62 -16.22 -11.22
C LYS A 91 5.21 -15.96 -11.74
N VAL A 92 5.11 -15.41 -12.94
CA VAL A 92 3.82 -15.25 -13.60
C VAL A 92 3.43 -16.56 -14.27
N TYR A 93 2.22 -17.04 -13.97
CA TYR A 93 1.65 -18.22 -14.58
C TYR A 93 0.42 -17.82 -15.39
N ASP A 94 0.48 -18.03 -16.71
CA ASP A 94 -0.64 -17.82 -17.61
C ASP A 94 -0.83 -19.08 -18.48
N PRO A 95 -1.96 -19.80 -18.36
CA PRO A 95 -2.23 -20.99 -19.16
C PRO A 95 -2.59 -20.70 -20.63
N LEU A 96 -2.91 -19.45 -20.98
CA LEU A 96 -3.25 -19.01 -22.33
C LEU A 96 -2.02 -18.58 -23.14
N VAL A 97 -0.88 -18.31 -22.48
CA VAL A 97 0.38 -17.92 -23.13
C VAL A 97 1.23 -19.17 -23.37
N GLU A 98 1.01 -19.84 -24.51
CA GLU A 98 1.89 -20.92 -24.98
C GLU A 98 3.22 -20.32 -25.51
N ASN A 99 4.21 -20.23 -24.63
CA ASN A 99 5.62 -19.87 -24.88
C ASN A 99 5.94 -18.36 -24.95
N ASP A 100 6.87 -17.94 -24.08
CA ASP A 100 7.85 -16.84 -24.21
C ASP A 100 7.39 -15.44 -24.68
N ASP A 101 6.10 -15.18 -24.84
CA ASP A 101 5.59 -13.82 -24.93
C ASP A 101 5.69 -13.19 -23.53
N TYR A 102 6.76 -12.42 -23.36
CA TYR A 102 6.95 -11.54 -22.22
C TYR A 102 5.68 -10.70 -22.04
N LEU A 103 4.93 -10.95 -20.97
CA LEU A 103 3.91 -10.02 -20.51
C LEU A 103 4.56 -8.64 -20.35
N SER A 104 3.90 -7.59 -20.83
CA SER A 104 4.45 -6.23 -20.68
C SER A 104 4.62 -5.89 -19.20
N GLU A 105 5.64 -5.08 -18.89
CA GLU A 105 5.87 -4.60 -17.52
C GLU A 105 4.61 -3.94 -16.94
N ASP A 106 3.87 -3.21 -17.77
CA ASP A 106 2.59 -2.58 -17.42
C ASP A 106 1.50 -3.61 -17.08
N ALA A 107 1.37 -4.68 -17.87
CA ALA A 107 0.39 -5.74 -17.60
C ALA A 107 0.69 -6.44 -16.26
N ILE A 108 1.97 -6.67 -15.96
CA ILE A 108 2.39 -7.20 -14.66
C ILE A 108 2.06 -6.22 -13.54
N LEU A 109 2.30 -4.93 -13.75
CA LEU A 109 2.02 -3.89 -12.76
C LEU A 109 0.53 -3.78 -12.46
N TYR A 110 -0.34 -3.78 -13.47
CA TYR A 110 -1.79 -3.74 -13.29
C TYR A 110 -2.32 -5.02 -12.65
N THR A 111 -1.68 -6.15 -12.92
CA THR A 111 -1.97 -7.41 -12.22
C THR A 111 -1.65 -7.33 -10.75
N LYS A 112 -0.52 -6.72 -10.39
CA LYS A 112 -0.23 -6.46 -8.97
C LYS A 112 -1.32 -5.59 -8.35
N GLY A 113 -1.80 -4.56 -9.04
CA GLY A 113 -2.97 -3.77 -8.62
C GLY A 113 -4.20 -4.64 -8.34
N TYR A 114 -4.50 -5.59 -9.22
CA TYR A 114 -5.58 -6.56 -9.02
C TYR A 114 -5.38 -7.42 -7.77
N VAL A 115 -4.16 -7.85 -7.44
CA VAL A 115 -3.90 -8.60 -6.20
C VAL A 115 -4.37 -7.83 -4.96
N PHE A 116 -4.21 -6.51 -4.93
CA PHE A 116 -4.68 -5.67 -3.82
C PHE A 116 -6.19 -5.54 -3.76
N SER A 117 -6.92 -5.50 -4.89
CA SER A 117 -8.39 -5.45 -4.86
C SER A 117 -9.01 -6.73 -4.31
N ARG A 118 -8.31 -7.86 -4.38
CA ARG A 118 -8.72 -9.12 -3.73
C ARG A 118 -8.46 -9.13 -2.21
N GLY A 119 -7.77 -8.13 -1.69
CA GLY A 119 -7.53 -7.92 -0.27
C GLY A 119 -6.35 -8.71 0.32
N GLU A 120 -6.10 -8.46 1.61
CA GLU A 120 -4.92 -8.91 2.35
C GLU A 120 -4.66 -10.42 2.26
N LEU A 121 -5.70 -11.24 2.44
CA LEU A 121 -5.55 -12.70 2.43
C LEU A 121 -5.08 -13.21 1.08
N TYR A 122 -5.57 -12.61 -0.01
CA TYR A 122 -5.15 -12.99 -1.35
C TYR A 122 -3.71 -12.54 -1.62
N TYR A 123 -3.38 -11.30 -1.25
CA TYR A 123 -2.01 -10.78 -1.32
C TYR A 123 -1.00 -11.70 -0.60
N LYS A 124 -1.28 -12.07 0.64
CA LYS A 124 -0.41 -12.95 1.43
C LYS A 124 -0.28 -14.33 0.79
N LYS A 125 -1.39 -14.90 0.29
CA LYS A 125 -1.38 -16.18 -0.43
C LYS A 125 -0.49 -16.12 -1.67
N VAL A 126 -0.56 -15.05 -2.47
CA VAL A 126 0.27 -14.85 -3.66
C VAL A 126 1.75 -14.69 -3.28
N LEU A 127 2.03 -13.92 -2.24
CA LEU A 127 3.39 -13.73 -1.73
C LEU A 127 4.01 -15.05 -1.24
N GLU A 128 3.25 -15.86 -0.50
CA GLU A 128 3.68 -17.17 -0.01
C GLU A 128 3.84 -18.20 -1.12
N SER A 129 2.93 -18.23 -2.10
CA SER A 129 2.99 -19.18 -3.20
C SER A 129 4.14 -18.86 -4.18
N GLY A 130 4.53 -17.59 -4.27
CA GLY A 130 5.47 -17.11 -5.26
C GLY A 130 4.91 -17.12 -6.69
N ILE A 131 3.59 -17.30 -6.85
CA ILE A 131 2.92 -17.47 -8.13
C ILE A 131 1.82 -16.44 -8.27
N LEU A 132 1.91 -15.66 -9.34
CA LEU A 132 0.84 -14.79 -9.81
C LEU A 132 0.06 -15.54 -10.89
N ASP A 133 -1.14 -16.01 -10.52
CA ASP A 133 -2.01 -16.79 -11.40
C ASP A 133 -2.87 -15.85 -12.25
N LEU A 134 -2.74 -15.96 -13.57
CA LEU A 134 -3.45 -15.18 -14.57
C LEU A 134 -4.48 -16.03 -15.34
N SER A 135 -4.86 -17.21 -14.84
CA SER A 135 -5.74 -18.14 -15.56
C SER A 135 -7.20 -17.71 -15.75
N ASP A 136 -7.72 -16.88 -14.85
CA ASP A 136 -9.07 -16.33 -14.92
C ASP A 136 -9.19 -15.10 -15.86
N ASP A 137 -10.41 -14.68 -16.19
CA ASP A 137 -10.61 -13.49 -17.03
C ASP A 137 -10.57 -12.21 -16.17
N ASN A 138 -9.77 -11.22 -16.62
CA ASN A 138 -9.70 -9.83 -16.14
C ASN A 138 -8.90 -9.57 -14.84
N HIS A 139 -7.57 -9.68 -14.93
CA HIS A 139 -6.62 -9.43 -13.83
C HIS A 139 -5.95 -8.06 -13.87
N SER A 140 -6.65 -7.01 -14.31
CA SER A 140 -6.04 -5.67 -14.43
C SER A 140 -6.75 -4.69 -13.52
N PHE A 141 -5.99 -3.98 -12.70
CA PHE A 141 -6.52 -2.84 -11.96
C PHE A 141 -5.49 -1.70 -11.90
N GLU A 142 -5.48 -0.93 -12.98
CA GLU A 142 -4.56 0.19 -13.18
C GLU A 142 -4.93 1.38 -12.29
N GLU A 143 -6.23 1.64 -12.12
CA GLU A 143 -6.76 2.81 -11.42
C GLU A 143 -6.28 2.90 -9.97
N LEU A 144 -5.99 1.76 -9.33
CA LEU A 144 -5.45 1.73 -7.97
C LEU A 144 -4.11 2.48 -7.85
N LEU A 145 -3.31 2.49 -8.91
CA LEU A 145 -1.98 3.12 -8.90
C LEU A 145 -2.05 4.64 -8.85
N TYR A 146 -3.19 5.23 -9.24
CA TYR A 146 -3.36 6.67 -9.36
C TYR A 146 -4.19 7.29 -8.21
N VAL A 147 -4.72 6.48 -7.29
CA VAL A 147 -5.67 6.97 -6.25
C VAL A 147 -5.09 8.01 -5.31
N ALA A 148 -3.80 7.89 -4.97
CA ALA A 148 -3.13 8.84 -4.10
C ALA A 148 -2.84 10.16 -4.83
N GLU A 149 -2.45 10.07 -6.10
CA GLU A 149 -2.25 11.21 -6.99
C GLU A 149 -3.57 11.97 -7.19
N GLU A 150 -4.63 11.29 -7.59
CA GLU A 150 -5.96 11.90 -7.74
C GLU A 150 -6.45 12.56 -6.44
N ALA A 151 -6.20 11.94 -5.29
CA ALA A 151 -6.57 12.51 -4.00
C ALA A 151 -5.80 13.80 -3.67
N LEU A 152 -4.51 13.89 -4.03
CA LEU A 152 -3.69 15.09 -3.85
C LEU A 152 -4.09 16.20 -4.82
N GLU A 153 -4.32 15.86 -6.09
CA GLU A 153 -4.78 16.82 -7.11
C GLU A 153 -6.12 17.44 -6.73
N LEU A 154 -7.08 16.64 -6.25
CA LEU A 154 -8.39 17.11 -5.80
C LEU A 154 -8.32 18.03 -4.56
N ARG A 155 -7.22 17.94 -3.78
CA ARG A 155 -6.92 18.88 -2.69
C ARG A 155 -6.26 20.18 -3.16
N GLY A 156 -5.93 20.29 -4.44
CA GLY A 156 -5.19 21.41 -5.00
C GLY A 156 -3.69 21.39 -4.67
N VAL A 157 -3.17 20.23 -4.25
CA VAL A 157 -1.72 20.03 -4.08
C VAL A 157 -1.18 19.61 -5.45
N GLN A 158 -0.31 20.45 -6.03
CA GLN A 158 0.39 20.09 -7.25
C GLN A 158 1.45 19.04 -6.90
N ILE A 159 1.35 17.86 -7.50
CA ILE A 159 2.29 16.77 -7.23
C ILE A 159 3.66 17.18 -7.76
N ASP A 160 4.58 17.39 -6.84
CA ASP A 160 5.99 17.45 -7.13
C ASP A 160 6.52 16.02 -6.94
N TYR A 161 6.73 15.29 -8.04
CA TYR A 161 7.22 13.91 -8.01
C TYR A 161 8.60 13.80 -7.32
N ASP A 162 9.37 14.90 -7.25
CA ASP A 162 10.60 14.96 -6.45
C ASP A 162 10.29 15.08 -4.95
N LYS A 163 9.14 15.65 -4.55
CA LYS A 163 8.68 15.74 -3.15
C LYS A 163 7.85 14.57 -2.65
N MET A 164 7.30 13.71 -3.51
CA MET A 164 6.75 12.43 -3.04
C MET A 164 7.83 11.57 -2.34
N LYS A 165 9.12 11.87 -2.56
CA LYS A 165 10.28 11.32 -1.82
C LYS A 165 10.81 12.22 -0.68
N ASN A 166 10.31 13.45 -0.55
CA ASN A 166 10.81 14.41 0.43
C ASN A 166 9.65 14.96 1.28
N ILE A 167 9.51 14.41 2.49
CA ILE A 167 8.85 15.12 3.58
C ILE A 167 9.94 15.96 4.27
N GLU A 168 9.84 17.30 4.21
CA GLU A 168 10.64 18.23 5.02
C GLU A 168 10.28 18.15 6.50
#